data_AF-A0A7R9K9Q9-F1
#
_entry.id   AF-A0A7R9K9Q9-F1
#
_cell.length_a   1.000
_cell.length_b   1.000
_cell.length_c   1.000
_cell.angle_alpha   90.00
_cell.angle_beta   90.00
_cell.angle_gamma   90.00
#
_symmetry.space_group_name_H-M   'P 1'
#
loop_
_entity.id
_entity.type
_entity.pdbx_description
1 polymer ?
#
loop_
_entity_poly.entity_id
_entity_poly.type
_entity_poly.pdbx_seq_one_letter_code
_entity_poly.pdbx_strand_id
1 'polypeptide(L)'
;MIPDVSYRVNVVDGEILHIIKVSRLHMGAYLCIASNGVPPSISKRVLLRVQFPPMLSIPNQLEGAYIGQDVSLECHTEAYPTSINYWTTERGDMIVSGN
;
A
#
# COMPACT_ATOMS: atom_id res chain seq x y z
N MET A 1 -1.28 22.15 19.84
CA MET A 1 0.02 21.70 20.36
C MET A 1 0.20 20.27 19.89
N ILE A 2 0.87 20.04 18.76
CA ILE A 2 1.17 18.68 18.27
C ILE A 2 2.44 18.26 19.01
N PRO A 3 2.45 17.15 19.76
CA PRO A 3 3.60 16.72 20.52
C PRO A 3 4.78 16.45 19.57
N ASP A 4 5.93 17.02 19.92
CA ASP A 4 7.22 16.90 19.22
C ASP A 4 7.77 15.48 19.36
N VAL A 5 7.17 14.54 18.62
CA VAL A 5 7.80 13.26 18.34
C VAL A 5 8.69 13.49 17.13
N SER A 6 10.00 13.62 17.37
CA SER A 6 11.05 13.82 16.37
C SER A 6 11.18 12.60 15.45
N TYR A 7 10.23 12.44 14.53
CA TYR A 7 10.41 11.62 13.35
C TYR A 7 11.23 12.44 12.34
N ARG A 8 12.30 11.86 11.80
CA ARG A 8 13.03 12.47 10.69
C ARG A 8 12.12 12.51 9.46
N VAL A 9 11.56 13.67 9.16
CA VAL A 9 10.76 13.90 7.95
C VAL A 9 11.68 14.47 6.87
N ASN A 10 11.57 13.96 5.65
CA ASN A 10 12.25 14.56 4.52
C ASN A 10 11.53 15.86 4.15
N VAL A 11 12.26 16.99 4.21
CA VAL A 11 11.75 18.32 3.84
C VAL A 11 12.41 18.74 2.54
N VAL A 12 11.62 19.31 1.64
CA VAL A 12 12.08 19.87 0.38
C VAL A 12 11.59 21.29 0.32
N ASP A 13 12.52 22.23 0.11
CA ASP A 13 12.20 23.65 -0.03
C ASP A 13 11.79 23.96 -1.48
N GLY A 14 10.70 24.71 -1.62
CA GLY A 14 10.19 25.15 -2.90
C GLY A 14 8.67 24.99 -3.02
N GLU A 15 8.11 25.60 -4.06
CA GLU A 15 6.68 25.53 -4.36
C GLU A 15 6.29 24.16 -4.97
N ILE A 16 7.22 23.51 -5.66
CA ILE A 16 6.97 22.29 -6.44
C ILE A 16 7.82 21.14 -5.89
N LEU A 17 7.16 20.05 -5.49
CA LEU A 17 7.80 18.79 -5.14
C LEU A 17 7.78 17.82 -6.34
N HIS A 18 8.95 17.59 -6.95
CA HIS A 18 9.09 16.61 -8.03
C HIS A 18 9.47 15.22 -7.49
N ILE A 19 8.60 14.23 -7.70
CA ILE A 19 8.86 12.83 -7.38
C ILE A 19 9.04 12.06 -8.69
N ILE A 20 10.29 11.86 -9.11
CA ILE A 20 10.63 11.16 -10.35
C ILE A 20 10.72 9.65 -10.07
N LYS A 21 10.30 8.81 -11.03
CA LYS A 21 10.23 7.34 -10.88
C LYS A 21 9.44 6.95 -9.62
N VAL A 22 8.16 7.34 -9.60
CA VAL A 22 7.28 7.09 -8.46
C VAL A 22 7.18 5.59 -8.15
N SER A 23 7.21 5.23 -6.87
CA SER A 23 7.02 3.86 -6.40
C SER A 23 5.90 3.83 -5.36
N ARG A 24 5.39 2.63 -5.04
CA ARG A 24 4.37 2.45 -3.99
C ARG A 24 4.80 2.98 -2.62
N LEU A 25 6.10 3.05 -2.35
CA LEU A 25 6.66 3.60 -1.11
C LEU A 25 6.49 5.13 -1.00
N HIS A 26 6.19 5.82 -2.10
CA HIS A 26 5.84 7.25 -2.08
C HIS A 26 4.35 7.49 -1.81
N MET A 27 3.51 6.46 -1.78
CA MET A 27 2.10 6.63 -1.42
C MET A 27 2.02 7.12 0.03
N GLY A 28 1.26 8.19 0.27
CA GLY A 28 1.16 8.73 1.61
C GLY A 28 0.61 10.14 1.71
N ALA A 29 0.64 10.67 2.92
CA ALA A 29 0.26 12.06 3.20
C ALA A 29 1.49 12.96 3.15
N TYR A 30 1.40 14.01 2.35
CA TYR A 30 2.37 15.10 2.26
C TYR A 30 1.78 16.35 2.88
N LEU A 31 2.64 17.20 3.44
CA LEU A 31 2.27 18.49 4.00
C LEU A 31 3.00 19.59 3.24
N CYS A 32 2.24 20.46 2.57
CA CYS A 32 2.78 21.69 2.01
C CYS A 32 2.65 22.78 3.07
N ILE A 33 3.74 23.45 3.41
CA ILE A 33 3.79 24.51 4.43
C ILE A 33 4.21 25.81 3.73
N ALA A 34 3.44 26.87 3.93
CA ALA A 34 3.81 28.22 3.50
C ALA A 34 4.03 29.11 4.72
N SER A 35 5.17 29.79 4.75
CA SER A 35 5.57 30.69 5.83
C SER A 35 6.25 31.92 5.25
N ASN A 36 5.92 33.09 5.78
CA ASN A 36 6.61 34.36 5.52
C ASN A 36 7.47 34.80 6.71
N GLY A 37 7.73 33.90 7.67
CA GLY A 37 8.50 34.19 8.89
C GLY A 37 7.68 34.82 10.03
N VAL A 38 6.41 35.15 9.81
CA VAL A 38 5.51 35.68 10.85
C VAL A 38 4.49 34.58 11.22
N PRO A 39 4.48 34.09 12.47
CA PRO A 39 3.54 33.06 12.89
C PRO A 39 2.06 33.53 12.84
N PRO A 40 1.10 32.62 12.58
CA PRO A 40 1.28 31.19 12.30
C PRO A 40 1.47 30.90 10.81
N SER A 41 2.35 29.95 10.50
CA SER A 41 2.44 29.37 9.15
C SER A 41 1.15 28.64 8.78
N ILE A 42 0.82 28.62 7.49
CA ILE A 42 -0.30 27.83 6.97
C ILE A 42 0.22 26.51 6.39
N SER A 43 -0.62 25.48 6.43
CA SER A 43 -0.27 24.20 5.81
C SER A 43 -1.48 23.50 5.19
N LYS A 44 -1.22 22.69 4.18
CA LYS A 44 -2.22 21.87 3.49
C LYS A 44 -1.73 20.43 3.39
N ARG A 45 -2.56 19.50 3.86
CA ARG A 45 -2.33 18.06 3.69
C ARG A 45 -2.80 17.61 2.29
N VAL A 46 -1.93 16.89 1.59
CA VAL A 46 -2.18 16.32 0.26
C VAL A 46 -1.96 14.81 0.34
N LEU A 47 -2.90 14.01 -0.20
CA LEU A 47 -2.77 12.55 -0.24
C LEU A 47 -2.30 12.11 -1.62
N LEU A 48 -1.08 11.60 -1.72
CA LEU A 48 -0.56 10.99 -2.94
C LEU A 48 -0.97 9.52 -2.99
N ARG A 49 -1.77 9.17 -4.00
CA ARG A 49 -2.19 7.80 -4.29
C ARG A 49 -1.46 7.31 -5.53
N VAL A 50 -0.59 6.31 -5.35
CA VAL A 50 0.17 5.69 -6.44
C VAL A 50 -0.58 4.45 -6.92
N GLN A 51 -0.91 4.38 -8.20
CA GLN A 51 -1.54 3.18 -8.77
C GLN A 51 -0.47 2.16 -9.17
N PHE A 52 -0.69 0.90 -8.82
CA PHE A 52 0.23 -0.19 -9.15
C PHE A 52 -0.53 -1.51 -9.30
N PRO A 53 -0.05 -2.42 -10.16
CA PRO A 53 -0.71 -3.71 -10.38
C PRO A 53 -0.64 -4.59 -9.12
N PRO A 54 -1.54 -5.57 -8.98
CA PRO A 54 -1.50 -6.52 -7.87
C PRO A 54 -0.19 -7.31 -7.83
N MET A 55 0.41 -7.39 -6.65
CA MET A 55 1.59 -8.20 -6.37
C MET A 55 1.19 -9.28 -5.36
N LEU A 56 1.46 -10.55 -5.69
CA LEU A 56 1.15 -11.68 -4.83
C LEU A 56 2.38 -12.12 -4.04
N SER A 57 2.18 -12.39 -2.76
CA SER A 57 3.14 -13.08 -1.91
C SER A 57 2.50 -14.37 -1.42
N ILE A 58 3.14 -15.50 -1.70
CA ILE A 58 2.69 -16.83 -1.33
C ILE A 58 3.65 -17.34 -0.26
N PRO A 59 3.24 -17.40 1.01
CA PRO A 59 4.11 -17.85 2.10
C PRO A 59 4.60 -19.29 1.88
N ASN A 60 3.71 -20.17 1.46
CA ASN A 60 3.98 -21.59 1.22
C ASN A 60 3.60 -21.97 -0.20
N GLN A 61 4.58 -22.37 -1.01
CA GLN A 61 4.35 -22.80 -2.39
C GLN A 61 3.83 -24.24 -2.50
N LEU A 62 3.97 -25.03 -1.44
CA LEU A 62 3.57 -26.41 -1.38
C LEU A 62 2.95 -26.70 0.00
N GLU A 63 1.71 -27.19 -0.02
CA GLU A 63 1.02 -27.64 1.18
C GLU A 63 0.79 -29.15 1.07
N GLY A 64 1.19 -29.88 2.10
CA GLY A 64 0.99 -31.33 2.21
C GLY A 64 -0.16 -31.63 3.18
N ALA A 65 -1.10 -32.49 2.76
CA ALA A 65 -2.21 -32.93 3.60
C ALA A 65 -2.49 -34.42 3.40
N TYR A 66 -2.96 -35.09 4.45
CA TYR A 66 -3.49 -36.44 4.35
C TYR A 66 -4.90 -36.44 3.76
N ILE A 67 -5.35 -37.59 3.24
CA ILE A 67 -6.73 -37.75 2.76
C ILE A 67 -7.69 -37.51 3.93
N GLY A 68 -8.64 -36.60 3.73
CA GLY A 68 -9.63 -36.22 4.75
C GLY A 68 -9.16 -35.16 5.74
N GLN A 69 -7.94 -34.63 5.59
CA GLN A 69 -7.45 -33.51 6.38
C GLN A 69 -7.77 -32.17 5.70
N ASP A 70 -8.18 -31.19 6.50
CA ASP A 70 -8.35 -29.81 6.03
C ASP A 70 -6.99 -29.13 5.83
N VAL A 71 -6.90 -28.34 4.76
CA VAL A 71 -5.73 -27.54 4.42
C VAL A 71 -6.16 -26.10 4.14
N SER A 72 -5.32 -25.15 4.53
CA SER A 72 -5.52 -23.73 4.22
C SER A 72 -4.48 -23.28 3.21
N LEU A 73 -4.93 -22.70 2.10
CA LEU A 73 -4.06 -22.05 1.14
C LEU A 73 -4.08 -20.54 1.43
N GLU A 74 -2.89 -19.95 1.54
CA GLU A 74 -2.74 -18.53 1.87
C GLU A 74 -2.03 -17.77 0.75
N CYS A 75 -2.53 -16.59 0.44
CA CYS A 75 -1.88 -15.64 -0.44
C CYS A 75 -2.16 -14.21 0.01
N HIS A 76 -1.12 -13.39 0.06
CA HIS A 76 -1.23 -11.96 0.33
C HIS A 76 -1.17 -11.17 -0.96
N THR A 77 -2.02 -10.17 -1.09
CA THR A 77 -2.05 -9.29 -2.27
C THR A 77 -1.81 -7.84 -1.87
N GLU A 78 -0.86 -7.19 -2.54
CA GLU A 78 -0.67 -5.74 -2.47
C GLU A 78 -1.09 -5.12 -3.80
N ALA A 79 -2.08 -4.21 -3.78
CA ALA A 79 -2.55 -3.52 -4.98
C ALA A 79 -3.14 -2.14 -4.65
N TYR A 80 -3.05 -1.19 -5.58
CA TYR A 80 -3.89 0.00 -5.55
C TYR A 80 -4.35 0.43 -6.96
N PRO A 81 -5.67 0.58 -7.19
CA PRO A 81 -6.79 0.29 -6.28
C PRO A 81 -6.84 -1.17 -5.81
N THR A 82 -7.69 -1.46 -4.81
CA THR A 82 -7.85 -2.83 -4.28
C THR A 82 -8.24 -3.79 -5.40
N SER A 83 -7.59 -4.96 -5.44
CA SER A 83 -7.82 -5.99 -6.46
C SER A 83 -9.01 -6.89 -6.15
N ILE A 84 -9.49 -7.58 -7.18
CA ILE A 84 -10.42 -8.72 -7.04
C ILE A 84 -9.56 -9.98 -6.98
N ASN A 85 -9.68 -10.76 -5.90
CA ASN A 85 -8.88 -11.95 -5.66
C ASN A 85 -9.79 -13.18 -5.64
N TYR A 86 -9.38 -14.24 -6.33
CA TYR A 86 -10.11 -15.51 -6.40
C TYR A 86 -9.13 -16.66 -6.63
N TRP A 87 -9.55 -17.86 -6.26
CA TRP A 87 -8.76 -19.08 -6.45
C TRP A 87 -9.16 -19.78 -7.74
N THR A 88 -8.20 -20.39 -8.43
CA THR A 88 -8.45 -21.20 -9.62
C THR A 88 -7.78 -22.55 -9.52
N THR A 89 -8.35 -23.55 -10.19
CA THR A 89 -7.65 -24.81 -10.45
C THR A 89 -6.58 -24.59 -11.54
N GLU A 90 -5.73 -25.60 -11.77
CA GLU A 90 -4.77 -25.60 -12.89
C GLU A 90 -5.46 -25.43 -14.26
N ARG A 91 -6.73 -25.82 -14.37
CA ARG A 91 -7.53 -25.70 -15.60
C ARG A 91 -8.15 -24.31 -15.80
N GLY A 92 -7.99 -23.41 -14.83
CA GLY A 92 -8.57 -22.07 -14.85
C GLY A 92 -10.00 -21.98 -14.32
N ASP A 93 -10.58 -23.09 -13.85
CA ASP A 93 -11.90 -23.08 -13.23
C ASP A 93 -11.84 -22.34 -11.89
N MET A 94 -12.73 -21.38 -11.68
CA MET A 94 -12.83 -20.65 -10.42
C MET A 94 -13.30 -21.58 -9.30
N ILE A 95 -12.55 -21.59 -8.19
CA ILE A 95 -12.95 -22.28 -6.97
C ILE A 95 -13.88 -21.33 -6.21
N VAL A 96 -15.18 -21.59 -6.32
CA VAL A 96 -16.19 -20.92 -5.51
C VAL A 96 -16.33 -21.71 -4.21
N SER A 97 -16.12 -21.07 -3.06
CA SER A 97 -16.44 -21.69 -1.77
C SER A 97 -17.92 -22.08 -1.78
N GLY A 98 -18.21 -23.38 -1.86
CA GLY A 98 -19.55 -23.92 -1.64
C GLY A 98 -19.90 -23.83 -0.17
N ASN A 99 -21.17 -23.50 0.12
CA ASN A 99 -21.74 -23.68 1.45
C ASN A 99 -21.68 -25.15 1.88
#